data_AF-A0A2W5JYW2-F1
#
_entry.id   AF-A0A2W5JYW2-F1
#
_cell.length_a   1.000
_cell.length_b   1.000
_cell.length_c   1.000
_cell.angle_alpha   90.00
_cell.angle_beta   90.00
_cell.angle_gamma   90.00
#
_symmetry.space_group_name_H-M   'P 1'
#
loop_
_entity.id
_entity.type
_entity.pdbx_description
1 polymer ?
#
loop_
_entity_poly.entity_id
_entity_poly.type
_entity_poly.pdbx_seq_one_letter_code
_entity_poly.pdbx_strand_id
1 'polypeptide(L)'
;MLAIVRRDPELRRAVEATLQEQAARARRMIEERCEKVERLAEALLDRGCVSGGDLVKLLAQPRRKTPKMTATNDLDVPRQPSSGG
;
A
#
# COMPACT_ATOMS: atom_id res chain seq x y z
N MET A 1 -25.82 -36.20 13.56
CA MET A 1 -25.85 -35.39 12.32
C MET A 1 -24.45 -34.86 11.96
N LEU A 2 -23.43 -35.74 11.90
CA LEU A 2 -22.02 -35.39 11.59
C LEU A 2 -21.39 -36.29 10.50
N ALA A 3 -22.11 -37.33 10.06
CA ALA A 3 -21.61 -38.30 9.08
C ALA A 3 -21.87 -37.88 7.61
N ILE A 4 -22.77 -36.92 7.38
CA ILE A 4 -23.18 -36.50 6.03
C ILE A 4 -22.06 -35.70 5.33
N VAL A 5 -21.28 -34.92 6.09
CA VAL A 5 -20.16 -34.13 5.54
C VAL A 5 -18.99 -35.02 5.09
N ARG A 6 -18.85 -36.25 5.62
CA ARG A 6 -17.74 -37.15 5.26
C ARG A 6 -17.89 -37.86 3.91
N ARG A 7 -19.03 -37.74 3.21
CA ARG A 7 -19.33 -38.57 2.03
C ARG A 7 -19.84 -37.83 0.81
N ASP A 8 -19.93 -36.51 0.85
CA ASP A 8 -20.32 -35.74 -0.34
C ASP A 8 -19.06 -35.21 -1.06
N PRO A 9 -18.62 -35.87 -2.15
CA PRO A 9 -17.44 -35.46 -2.90
C PRO A 9 -17.63 -34.10 -3.58
N GLU A 10 -18.87 -33.70 -3.88
CA GLU A 10 -19.17 -32.40 -4.50
C GLU A 10 -19.03 -31.28 -3.48
N LEU A 11 -19.59 -31.47 -2.28
CA LEU A 11 -19.41 -30.53 -1.17
C LEU A 11 -17.92 -30.36 -0.83
N ARG A 12 -17.17 -31.46 -0.78
CA ARG A 12 -15.72 -31.40 -0.53
C ARG A 12 -14.99 -30.61 -1.62
N ARG A 13 -15.29 -30.86 -2.89
CA ARG A 13 -14.70 -30.12 -4.02
C ARG A 13 -15.04 -28.63 -3.95
N ALA A 14 -16.29 -28.30 -3.62
CA ALA A 14 -16.72 -26.91 -3.49
C ALA A 14 -15.95 -26.18 -2.37
N VAL A 15 -15.82 -26.81 -1.19
CA VAL A 15 -15.05 -26.27 -0.07
C VAL A 15 -13.57 -26.09 -0.46
N GLU A 16 -12.95 -27.10 -1.07
CA GLU A 16 -11.55 -27.02 -1.52
C GLU A 16 -11.35 -25.89 -2.54
N ALA A 17 -12.25 -25.75 -3.52
CA ALA A 17 -12.19 -24.69 -4.51
C ALA A 17 -12.31 -23.29 -3.86
N THR A 18 -13.25 -23.11 -2.93
CA THR A 18 -13.39 -21.85 -2.19
C THR A 18 -12.13 -21.52 -1.38
N LEU A 19 -11.54 -22.49 -0.69
CA LEU A 19 -10.31 -22.28 0.07
C LEU A 19 -9.15 -21.89 -0.85
N GLN A 20 -9.02 -22.53 -2.01
CA GLN A 20 -8.00 -22.18 -3.00
C GLN A 20 -8.19 -20.75 -3.53
N GLU A 21 -9.42 -20.36 -3.82
CA GLU A 21 -9.75 -19.02 -4.28
C GLU A 21 -9.40 -17.96 -3.22
N GLN A 22 -9.79 -18.18 -1.96
CA GLN A 22 -9.48 -17.25 -0.87
C GLN A 22 -7.98 -17.17 -0.61
N ALA A 23 -7.26 -18.30 -0.68
CA ALA A 23 -5.80 -18.31 -0.56
C ALA A 23 -5.12 -17.54 -1.70
N ALA A 24 -5.58 -17.70 -2.94
CA ALA A 24 -5.09 -16.94 -4.08
C ALA A 24 -5.39 -15.44 -3.96
N ARG A 25 -6.56 -15.08 -3.43
CA ARG A 25 -6.92 -13.69 -3.15
C ARG A 25 -6.04 -13.08 -2.06
N ALA A 26 -5.80 -13.81 -0.97
CA ALA A 26 -4.91 -13.37 0.11
C ALA A 26 -3.48 -13.14 -0.40
N ARG A 27 -2.93 -14.05 -1.22
CA ARG A 27 -1.62 -13.89 -1.86
C ARG A 27 -1.55 -12.61 -2.69
N ARG A 28 -2.53 -12.38 -3.58
CA ARG A 28 -2.61 -11.14 -4.36
C ARG A 28 -2.67 -9.89 -3.48
N MET A 29 -3.44 -9.91 -2.40
CA MET A 29 -3.51 -8.78 -1.48
C MET A 29 -2.18 -8.45 -0.79
N ILE A 30 -1.38 -9.49 -0.48
CA ILE A 30 -0.03 -9.36 0.07
C ILE A 30 0.91 -8.77 -0.98
N GLU A 31 0.90 -9.30 -2.20
CA GLU A 31 1.71 -8.84 -3.33
C GLU A 31 1.42 -7.35 -3.66
N GLU A 32 0.16 -6.98 -3.78
CA GLU A 32 -0.27 -5.58 -4.01
C GLU A 32 0.19 -4.61 -2.91
N ARG A 33 0.46 -5.13 -1.70
CA ARG A 33 0.83 -4.36 -0.51
C ARG A 33 2.24 -4.72 -0.03
N CYS A 34 3.10 -5.25 -0.90
CA CYS A 34 4.43 -5.76 -0.54
C CYS A 34 5.23 -4.77 0.32
N GLU A 35 5.36 -3.52 -0.14
CA GLU A 35 6.08 -2.46 0.60
C GLU A 35 5.54 -2.19 2.01
N LYS A 36 4.25 -2.41 2.25
CA LYS A 36 3.62 -2.23 3.57
C LYS A 36 3.90 -3.44 4.46
N VAL A 37 3.90 -4.64 3.87
CA VAL A 37 4.22 -5.89 4.57
C VAL A 37 5.69 -5.93 4.97
N GLU A 38 6.59 -5.50 4.08
CA GLU A 38 8.04 -5.41 4.36
C GLU A 38 8.33 -4.45 5.50
N ARG A 39 7.77 -3.23 5.47
CA ARG A 39 7.93 -2.26 6.57
C ARG A 39 7.43 -2.80 7.90
N LEU A 40 6.32 -3.55 7.91
CA LEU A 40 5.82 -4.19 9.12
C LEU A 40 6.76 -5.31 9.59
N ALA A 41 7.29 -6.11 8.67
CA ALA A 41 8.23 -7.17 8.98
C ALA A 41 9.52 -6.59 9.61
N GLU A 42 10.09 -5.54 9.03
CA GLU A 42 11.25 -4.83 9.59
C GLU A 42 10.97 -4.31 11.00
N ALA A 43 9.82 -3.66 11.21
CA ALA A 43 9.44 -3.15 12.53
C ALA A 43 9.26 -4.27 13.57
N LEU A 44 8.74 -5.44 13.16
CA LEU A 44 8.61 -6.59 14.03
C LEU A 44 9.95 -7.25 14.34
N LEU A 45 10.87 -7.31 13.37
CA LEU A 45 12.23 -7.81 13.59
C LEU A 45 13.01 -6.94 14.58
N ASP A 46 12.87 -5.61 14.48
CA ASP A 46 13.56 -4.65 15.35
C ASP A 46 12.97 -4.62 16.78
N ARG A 47 11.65 -4.62 16.91
CA ARG A 47 10.96 -4.35 18.19
C ARG A 47 10.40 -5.59 18.87
N GLY A 48 10.31 -6.72 18.16
CA GLY A 48 9.63 -7.94 18.61
C GLY A 48 8.10 -7.85 18.66
N CYS A 49 7.54 -6.64 18.79
CA CYS A 49 6.09 -6.38 18.73
C CYS A 49 5.78 -4.98 18.19
N VAL A 50 4.57 -4.81 17.66
CA VAL A 50 4.05 -3.53 17.18
C VAL A 50 2.65 -3.34 17.74
N SER A 51 2.42 -2.22 18.43
CA SER A 51 1.09 -1.87 18.94
C SER A 51 0.14 -1.50 17.80
N GLY A 52 -1.17 -1.61 18.01
CA GLY A 52 -2.15 -1.21 16.98
C GLY A 52 -2.00 0.26 16.55
N GLY A 53 -1.66 1.16 17.46
CA GLY A 53 -1.44 2.58 17.14
C GLY A 53 -0.19 2.81 16.29
N ASP A 54 0.90 2.08 16.58
CA ASP A 54 2.13 2.17 15.80
C ASP A 54 1.98 1.53 14.42
N LEU A 55 1.20 0.45 14.32
CA LEU A 55 0.83 -0.17 13.05
C LEU A 55 0.14 0.83 12.12
N VAL A 56 -0.85 1.59 12.62
CA VAL A 56 -1.55 2.61 11.83
C VAL A 56 -0.59 3.67 11.32
N LYS A 57 0.32 4.16 12.18
CA LYS A 57 1.34 5.17 11.78
C LYS A 57 2.31 4.61 10.75
N LEU A 58 2.76 3.36 10.92
CA LEU A 58 3.70 2.69 10.02
C LEU A 58 3.11 2.47 8.62
N LEU A 59 1.83 2.09 8.58
CA LEU A 59 1.10 1.78 7.34
C LEU A 59 0.49 3.01 6.66
N ALA A 60 0.40 4.14 7.37
CA ALA A 60 0.03 5.42 6.79
C ALA A 60 1.10 5.83 5.77
N GLN A 61 0.75 5.79 4.48
CA GLN A 61 1.64 6.32 3.45
C GLN A 61 1.84 7.83 3.69
N PRO A 62 3.07 8.37 3.56
CA PRO A 62 3.17 9.76 3.17
C PRO A 62 2.52 9.85 1.80
N ARG A 63 1.47 10.67 1.65
CA ARG A 63 1.02 11.11 0.32
C ARG A 63 2.27 11.55 -0.41
N ARG A 64 2.66 10.87 -1.50
CA ARG A 64 3.77 11.30 -2.36
C ARG A 64 3.52 12.77 -2.65
N LYS A 65 4.28 13.67 -2.02
CA LYS A 65 4.31 15.07 -2.43
C LYS A 65 4.92 15.01 -3.82
N THR A 66 4.10 15.14 -4.85
CA THR A 66 4.62 15.45 -6.18
C THR A 66 5.55 16.65 -6.01
N PRO A 67 6.78 16.59 -6.54
CA PRO A 67 7.66 17.75 -6.49
C PRO A 67 6.93 18.89 -7.19
N LYS A 68 6.69 19.99 -6.48
CA LYS A 68 6.34 21.27 -7.11
C LYS A 68 7.49 21.54 -8.08
N MET A 69 7.27 21.35 -9.37
CA MET A 69 8.12 21.95 -10.39
C MET A 69 8.07 23.45 -10.11
N THR A 70 9.14 23.96 -9.50
CA THR A 70 9.47 25.37 -9.56
C THR A 70 9.70 25.68 -11.02
N ALA A 71 8.68 26.24 -11.67
CA ALA A 71 8.85 26.93 -12.94
C ALA A 71 9.71 28.18 -12.67
N THR A 72 11.02 27.99 -12.70
CA THR A 72 11.95 29.04 -13.12
C THR A 72 11.66 29.30 -14.59
N ASN A 73 11.06 30.45 -14.88
CA ASN A 73 11.36 31.17 -16.11
C ASN A 73 11.36 32.65 -15.76
N ASP A 74 12.59 33.15 -15.61
CA ASP A 74 13.02 34.49 -15.94
C ASP A 74 12.16 35.14 -17.03
N LEU A 75 11.54 36.25 -16.67
CA LEU A 75 11.33 37.37 -17.57
C LEU A 75 11.72 38.63 -16.80
N ASP A 76 13.03 38.77 -16.68
CA ASP A 76 13.71 40.03 -16.41
C ASP A 76 13.32 41.00 -17.55
N VAL A 77 12.42 41.92 -17.25
CA VAL A 77 12.07 43.02 -18.16
C VAL A 77 13.06 44.15 -17.87
N PRO A 78 13.95 44.53 -18.81
CA PRO A 78 14.82 45.67 -18.59
C PRO A 78 13.99 46.95 -18.59
N ARG A 79 13.87 47.58 -17.43
CA ARG A 79 13.25 48.91 -17.26
C ARG A 79 14.23 49.95 -17.80
N GLN A 80 13.99 50.46 -19.02
CA GLN A 80 14.78 51.57 -19.55
C GLN A 80 14.64 52.83 -18.68
N PRO A 81 15.72 53.59 -18.44
CA PRO A 81 15.64 54.89 -17.77
C PRO A 81 15.23 55.97 -18.76
N SER A 82 14.06 56.58 -18.56
CA SER A 82 13.72 57.85 -19.21
C SER A 82 14.52 58.96 -18.53
N SER A 83 15.54 59.47 -19.22
CA SER A 83 16.24 60.72 -18.92
C SER A 83 16.10 61.69 -20.09
N GLY A 84 15.80 62.95 -19.80
CA GLY A 84 15.70 64.07 -20.74
C GLY A 84 14.45 64.89 -20.42
N GLY A 85 14.52 66.12 -19.91
CA GLY A 85 15.50 67.17 -20.20
C GLY A 85 14.90 68.09 -21.25
#